data_AF-A0AAN0SQM3-F1
#
_entry.id   AF-A0AAN0SQM3-F1
#
_cell.length_a   1.000
_cell.length_b   1.000
_cell.length_c   1.000
_cell.angle_alpha   90.00
_cell.angle_beta   90.00
_cell.angle_gamma   90.00
#
_symmetry.space_group_name_H-M   'P 1'
#
loop_
_entity.id
_entity.type
_entity.pdbx_description
1 polymer ?
#
loop_
_entity_poly.entity_id
_entity_poly.type
_entity_poly.pdbx_seq_one_letter_code
_entity_poly.pdbx_strand_id
1 'polypeptide(L)' 'MGLQNKIESEIQIMMSLVERYKQSDEPNASSMVLAYEYGLKALMEVYEASKQVEVVPF' A
#
# COMPACT_ATOMS: atom_id res chain seq x y z
N MET A 1 4.35 -10.10 -15.12
CA MET A 1 4.49 -8.93 -14.24
C MET A 1 5.28 -9.36 -13.03
N GLY A 2 6.37 -8.65 -12.69
CA GLY A 2 7.20 -8.97 -11.52
C GLY A 2 6.48 -8.68 -10.21
N LEU A 3 6.96 -9.28 -9.11
CA LEU A 3 6.42 -9.08 -7.77
C LEU A 3 6.42 -7.59 -7.37
N GLN A 4 7.49 -6.86 -7.70
CA GLN A 4 7.62 -5.42 -7.42
C GLN A 4 6.54 -4.60 -8.13
N ASN A 5 6.34 -4.80 -9.44
CA ASN A 5 5.30 -4.08 -10.20
C ASN A 5 3.90 -4.36 -9.63
N LYS A 6 3.66 -5.59 -9.14
CA LYS A 6 2.39 -5.93 -8.50
C LYS A 6 2.23 -5.18 -7.18
N ILE A 7 3.26 -5.15 -6.33
CA ILE A 7 3.21 -4.43 -5.05
C ILE A 7 3.06 -2.92 -5.28
N GLU A 8 3.74 -2.32 -6.26
CA GLU A 8 3.58 -0.92 -6.64
C GLU A 8 2.14 -0.58 -7.07
N SER A 9 1.53 -1.45 -7.88
CA SER A 9 0.13 -1.30 -8.28
C SER A 9 -0.81 -1.32 -7.07
N GLU A 10 -0.59 -2.23 -6.12
CA GLU A 10 -1.42 -2.32 -4.90
C GLU A 10 -1.23 -1.08 -4.00
N ILE A 11 0.00 -0.56 -3.87
CA ILE A 11 0.31 0.69 -3.16
C ILE A 11 -0.48 1.86 -3.77
N GLN A 12 -0.44 2.00 -5.09
CA GLN A 12 -1.16 3.08 -5.79
C GLN A 12 -2.68 2.99 -5.57
N ILE A 13 -3.25 1.80 -5.67
CA ILE A 13 -4.68 1.57 -5.41
C ILE A 13 -5.03 1.98 -3.97
N MET A 14 -4.24 1.56 -2.99
CA MET A 14 -4.49 1.89 -1.58
C MET A 14 -4.39 3.39 -1.31
N MET A 15 -3.41 4.08 -1.90
CA MET A 15 -3.30 5.54 -1.80
C MET A 15 -4.54 6.25 -2.35
N SER A 16 -5.03 5.85 -3.53
CA SER A 16 -6.24 6.42 -4.11
C SER A 16 -7.49 6.17 -3.24
N LEU A 17 -7.59 5.00 -2.60
CA LEU A 17 -8.68 4.72 -1.66
C LEU A 17 -8.58 5.63 -0.43
N VAL A 18 -7.40 5.77 0.16
CA VAL A 18 -7.19 6.68 1.30
C VAL A 18 -7.61 8.12 0.95
N GLU A 19 -7.16 8.65 -0.19
CA GLU A 19 -7.52 10.00 -0.63
C GLU A 19 -9.03 10.16 -0.83
N ARG A 20 -9.68 9.17 -1.46
CA ARG A 20 -11.13 9.16 -1.67
C ARG A 20 -11.89 9.16 -0.35
N TYR A 21 -11.53 8.30 0.60
CA TYR A 21 -12.21 8.22 1.88
C TYR A 21 -11.89 9.42 2.78
N LYS A 22 -10.71 10.05 2.67
CA LYS A 22 -10.41 11.32 3.37
C LYS A 22 -11.33 12.47 2.96
N GLN A 23 -11.83 12.45 1.72
CA GLN A 23 -12.75 13.45 1.18
C GLN A 23 -14.22 13.01 1.24
N SER A 24 -14.51 11.83 1.78
CA SER A 24 -15.84 11.25 1.82
C SER A 24 -16.55 11.58 3.12
N ASP A 25 -17.83 11.93 3.03
CA ASP A 25 -18.73 12.11 4.18
C ASP A 25 -19.36 10.77 4.63
N GLU A 26 -18.85 9.63 4.15
CA GLU A 26 -19.35 8.33 4.55
C GLU A 26 -19.17 8.10 6.07
N PRO A 27 -20.18 7.53 6.77
CA PRO A 27 -20.15 7.36 8.22
C PRO A 27 -18.94 6.59 8.77
N ASN A 28 -18.31 5.76 7.94
CA ASN A 28 -17.16 4.92 8.30
C ASN A 28 -15.87 5.32 7.56
N ALA A 29 -15.85 6.48 6.89
CA ALA A 29 -14.74 6.93 6.08
C ALA A 29 -13.43 6.98 6.88
N SER A 30 -13.46 7.50 8.12
CA SER A 30 -12.28 7.56 8.99
C SER A 30 -11.73 6.17 9.34
N SER A 31 -12.60 5.17 9.58
CA SER A 31 -12.17 3.81 9.85
C SER A 31 -11.56 3.14 8.61
N MET A 32 -12.11 3.42 7.43
CA MET A 32 -11.57 2.95 6.15
C MET A 32 -10.18 3.55 5.89
N VAL A 33 -10.00 4.85 6.13
CA VAL A 33 -8.69 5.52 6.02
C VAL A 33 -7.65 4.85 6.90
N LEU A 34 -7.96 4.60 8.18
CA LEU A 34 -7.03 3.94 9.10
C LEU A 34 -6.67 2.52 8.64
N ALA A 35 -7.64 1.74 8.18
CA ALA A 35 -7.42 0.39 7.69
C ALA A 35 -6.50 0.38 6.45
N TYR A 36 -6.72 1.30 5.51
CA TYR A 36 -5.90 1.40 4.30
C TYR A 36 -4.50 1.96 4.59
N GLU A 37 -4.35 2.94 5.50
CA GLU A 37 -3.03 3.43 5.91
C GLU A 37 -2.21 2.34 6.60
N TYR A 38 -2.84 1.50 7.42
CA TYR A 38 -2.18 0.32 8.01
C TYR A 38 -1.76 -0.70 6.94
N GLY A 39 -2.66 -1.01 6.01
CA GLY A 39 -2.36 -1.91 4.88
C GLY A 39 -1.23 -1.38 3.98
N LEU A 40 -1.21 -0.07 3.72
CA LEU A 40 -0.17 0.61 2.95
C LEU A 40 1.19 0.45 3.62
N LYS A 41 1.27 0.65 4.94
CA LYS A 41 2.51 0.48 5.70
C LYS A 41 3.04 -0.95 5.59
N ALA A 42 2.18 -1.95 5.76
CA ALA A 42 2.56 -3.35 5.61
C ALA A 42 3.05 -3.68 4.19
N LEU A 43 2.38 -3.14 3.16
CA LEU A 43 2.83 -3.31 1.76
C LEU A 43 4.17 -2.65 1.49
N MET A 44 4.44 -1.47 2.05
CA MET A 44 5.74 -0.82 1.92
C MET A 44 6.85 -1.64 2.57
N GLU A 45 6.61 -2.20 3.76
CA GLU A 45 7.56 -3.09 4.43
C GLU A 45 7.85 -4.35 3.59
N VAL A 46 6.83 -4.96 3.00
CA VAL A 46 6.99 -6.11 2.08
C VAL A 46 7.73 -5.71 0.80
N TYR A 47 7.44 -4.53 0.25
CA TYR A 47 8.12 -4.00 -0.93
C TYR A 47 9.61 -3.81 -0.66
N GLU A 48 9.97 -3.18 0.45
CA GLU A 48 11.37 -3.00 0.87
C GLU A 48 12.07 -4.33 1.12
N ALA A 49 11.42 -5.27 1.82
CA ALA A 49 11.96 -6.61 2.02
C ALA A 49 12.16 -7.36 0.69
N SER A 50 11.22 -7.23 -0.26
CA SER A 50 11.32 -7.86 -1.58
C SER A 50 12.48 -7.32 -2.41
N LYS A 51 12.81 -6.03 -2.24
CA LYS A 51 13.99 -5.41 -2.86
C LYS A 51 15.30 -5.89 -2.25
N GLN A 52 15.36 -6.08 -0.93
CA GLN A 52 16.56 -6.55 -0.25
C GLN A 52 16.99 -7.95 -0.71
N VAL A 53 16.05 -8.81 -1.09
CA VAL A 53 16.35 -10.16 -1.60
C VAL A 53 16.92 -10.14 -3.03
N GLU A 54 16.58 -9.13 -3.85
CA GLU A 54 17.12 -8.99 -5.22
C GLU A 54 18.54 -8.40 -5.26
N VAL A 55 19.01 -7.73 -4.20
CA VAL A 55 20.30 -7.00 -4.16
C VAL A 55 21.39 -7.75 -3.38
N VAL A 56 21.23 -9.06 -3.11
CA VAL A 56 22.34 -9.89 -2.61
C VAL A 56 22.96 -10.64 -3.80
N PRO A 57 23.91 -10.05 -4.54
CA PRO A 57 24.78 -10.85 -5.40
C PRO A 57 25.72 -11.63 -4.47
N PHE A 58 25.84 -12.93 -4.73
CA PHE A 58 26.91 -13.76 -4.20
C PHE A 58 28.27 -13.25 -4.70
#